data_AF-A0A7S2TKN7-F1
#
_entry.id   AF-A0A7S2TKN7-F1
#
_cell.length_a   1.000
_cell.length_b   1.000
_cell.length_c   1.000
_cell.angle_alpha   90.00
_cell.angle_beta   90.00
_cell.angle_gamma   90.00
#
_symmetry.space_group_name_H-M   'P 1'
#
loop_
_entity.id
_entity.type
_entity.pdbx_description
1 polymer ?
#
loop_
_entity_poly.entity_id
_entity_poly.type
_entity_poly.pdbx_seq_one_letter_code
_entity_poly.pdbx_strand_id
1 'polypeptide(L)'
;GNADKPRLDKCQKMIKATVEAVKALSDRTKSKNVKALLKDLKGQVAEAVSKPEYCKKWGHHYLRSLARAHRLQLTNNFKDPGVQVYGGKTFERIRDKSDELFLSLPPPTPGHIKLMKKHGGYGYGYGGGGGGGAARSSSPIPSISMSRFYSRSGPCFSGDSRVHVKGGGTCRLMDVRRGDQVVTAEGKYATVRCVVQTKLQSGACPLVRLGSGLRITPYHPVLQRDAKRNTNEWVFPISLNKANVEPCDAIYSLLLDDTATDKKHESMVINGITCVALGHGITEGTASHPYFGSRERVVGDLRRMRGWEKGLVVLSEGCCIRDESTGLVCGLRQ
;
A
#
# COMPACT_ATOMS: atom_id res chain seq x y z
N GLY A 1 -10.96 -2.23 33.64
CA GLY A 1 -11.54 -0.96 33.16
C GLY A 1 -10.44 -0.08 32.60
N ASN A 2 -10.63 0.49 31.41
CA ASN A 2 -9.56 1.18 30.68
C ASN A 2 -9.35 2.59 31.22
N ALA A 3 -8.47 2.74 32.21
CA ALA A 3 -8.17 4.00 32.92
C ALA A 3 -7.69 5.13 31.99
N ASP A 4 -7.30 4.82 30.75
CA ASP A 4 -6.82 5.80 29.77
C ASP A 4 -7.94 6.50 28.98
N LYS A 5 -9.17 5.95 28.99
CA LYS A 5 -10.29 6.47 28.17
C LYS A 5 -10.64 7.94 28.50
N PRO A 6 -10.78 8.36 29.78
CA PRO A 6 -11.09 9.76 30.11
C PRO A 6 -9.99 10.74 29.68
N ARG A 7 -8.73 10.29 29.67
CA ARG A 7 -7.57 11.11 29.28
C ARG A 7 -7.53 11.33 27.78
N LEU A 8 -7.85 10.32 26.98
CA LEU A 8 -7.90 10.42 25.53
C LEU A 8 -9.05 11.31 25.06
N ASP A 9 -10.21 11.22 25.70
CA ASP A 9 -11.35 12.10 25.42
C ASP A 9 -10.99 13.57 25.67
N LYS A 10 -10.24 13.85 26.75
CA LYS A 10 -9.70 15.19 27.02
C LYS A 10 -8.73 15.64 25.92
N CYS A 11 -7.81 14.77 25.47
CA CYS A 11 -6.88 15.09 24.38
C CYS A 11 -7.63 15.42 23.07
N GLN A 12 -8.65 14.63 22.71
CA GLN A 12 -9.44 14.91 21.50
C GLN A 12 -10.20 16.23 21.59
N LYS A 13 -10.77 16.55 22.76
CA LYS A 13 -11.41 17.86 22.99
C LYS A 13 -10.42 19.01 22.82
N MET A 14 -9.20 18.88 23.35
CA MET A 14 -8.14 19.88 23.19
C MET A 14 -7.72 20.04 21.72
N ILE A 15 -7.59 18.95 20.95
CA ILE A 15 -7.27 19.02 19.51
C ILE A 15 -8.38 19.75 18.76
N LYS A 16 -9.65 19.41 19.00
CA LYS A 16 -10.79 20.09 18.38
C LYS A 16 -10.82 21.58 18.71
N ALA A 17 -10.64 21.94 19.99
CA ALA A 17 -10.57 23.34 20.41
C ALA A 17 -9.42 24.10 19.73
N THR A 18 -8.26 23.47 19.59
CA THR A 18 -7.10 24.05 18.90
C THR A 18 -7.40 24.26 17.41
N VAL A 19 -8.05 23.30 16.75
CA VAL A 19 -8.46 23.43 15.34
C VAL A 19 -9.42 24.61 15.14
N GLU A 20 -10.41 24.77 16.02
CA GLU A 20 -11.35 25.89 15.93
C GLU A 20 -10.69 27.24 16.24
N ALA A 21 -9.82 27.30 17.25
CA ALA A 21 -9.05 28.50 17.55
C ALA A 21 -8.15 28.92 16.37
N VAL A 22 -7.49 27.96 15.71
CA VAL A 22 -6.66 28.24 14.53
C VAL A 22 -7.50 28.70 13.33
N LYS A 23 -8.71 28.14 13.14
CA LYS A 23 -9.63 28.59 12.09
C LYS A 23 -10.15 30.00 12.31
N ALA A 24 -10.40 30.39 13.57
CA ALA A 24 -10.91 31.71 13.94
C ALA A 24 -9.90 32.84 13.67
N LEU A 25 -8.62 32.53 13.47
CA LEU A 25 -7.59 33.48 13.03
C LEU A 25 -7.72 33.72 11.52
N SER A 26 -8.75 34.48 11.13
CA SER A 26 -9.25 34.72 9.76
C SER A 26 -8.20 35.17 8.74
N ASP A 27 -7.15 35.90 9.14
CA ASP A 27 -6.13 36.39 8.20
C ASP A 27 -4.93 35.44 8.01
N ARG A 28 -4.64 34.57 9.00
CA ARG A 28 -3.49 33.65 8.95
C ARG A 28 -3.81 32.27 8.38
N THR A 29 -5.08 31.88 8.35
CA THR A 29 -5.56 30.62 7.77
C THR A 29 -5.35 30.49 6.26
N LYS A 30 -5.08 31.61 5.56
CA LYS A 30 -4.69 31.58 4.13
C LYS A 30 -3.26 31.11 3.91
N SER A 31 -2.38 31.25 4.90
CA SER A 31 -0.98 30.82 4.80
C SER A 31 -0.87 29.30 4.59
N LYS A 32 -0.01 28.89 3.66
CA LYS A 32 0.30 27.48 3.36
C LYS A 32 0.67 26.72 4.64
N ASN A 33 1.37 27.38 5.57
CA ASN A 33 1.86 26.77 6.81
C ASN A 33 0.72 26.46 7.79
N VAL A 34 -0.25 27.36 7.89
CA VAL A 34 -1.41 27.17 8.79
C VAL A 34 -2.33 26.08 8.24
N LYS A 35 -2.49 26.00 6.90
CA LYS A 35 -3.22 24.91 6.25
C LYS A 35 -2.55 23.56 6.47
N ALA A 36 -1.22 23.51 6.38
CA ALA A 36 -0.44 22.30 6.62
C ALA A 36 -0.58 21.81 8.08
N LEU A 37 -0.44 22.72 9.05
CA LEU A 37 -0.65 22.42 10.47
C LEU A 37 -2.08 21.90 10.76
N LEU A 38 -3.10 22.52 10.15
CA LEU A 38 -4.48 22.06 10.28
C LEU A 38 -4.70 20.65 9.72
N LYS A 39 -3.97 20.27 8.66
CA LYS A 39 -4.02 18.92 8.08
C LYS A 39 -3.44 17.89 9.06
N ASP A 40 -2.32 18.19 9.70
CA ASP A 40 -1.70 17.30 10.69
C ASP A 40 -2.61 17.09 11.91
N LEU A 41 -3.19 18.18 12.43
CA LEU A 41 -4.09 18.16 13.59
C LEU A 41 -5.35 17.31 13.34
N LYS A 42 -5.90 17.35 12.12
CA LYS A 42 -7.07 16.55 11.72
C LYS A 42 -6.73 15.13 11.30
N GLY A 43 -5.47 14.88 10.95
CA GLY A 43 -4.97 13.59 10.49
C GLY A 43 -4.40 12.75 11.64
N GLN A 44 -3.12 12.38 11.53
CA GLN A 44 -2.48 11.43 12.43
C GLN A 44 -2.45 11.90 13.89
N VAL A 45 -2.51 13.21 14.17
CA VAL A 45 -2.60 13.73 15.54
C VAL A 45 -3.93 13.34 16.20
N ALA A 46 -5.05 13.45 15.48
CA ALA A 46 -6.34 13.00 15.98
C ALA A 46 -6.40 11.46 16.07
N GLU A 47 -5.85 10.77 15.07
CA GLU A 47 -5.81 9.30 15.05
C GLU A 47 -4.98 8.72 16.21
N ALA A 48 -3.85 9.35 16.53
CA ALA A 48 -2.95 8.94 17.61
C ALA A 48 -3.65 8.83 18.97
N VAL A 49 -4.70 9.61 19.21
CA VAL A 49 -5.47 9.62 20.46
C VAL A 49 -6.90 9.09 20.28
N SER A 50 -7.23 8.54 19.11
CA SER A 50 -8.57 8.00 18.80
C SER A 50 -8.88 6.72 19.57
N LYS A 51 -7.88 5.85 19.71
CA LYS A 51 -7.97 4.56 20.39
C LYS A 51 -6.84 4.39 21.40
N PRO A 52 -7.10 3.81 22.59
CA PRO A 52 -6.07 3.49 23.57
C PRO A 52 -4.92 2.65 23.00
N GLU A 53 -5.23 1.67 22.13
CA GLU A 53 -4.20 0.85 21.49
C GLU A 53 -3.25 1.67 20.63
N TYR A 54 -3.77 2.63 19.85
CA TYR A 54 -2.95 3.46 18.97
C TYR A 54 -2.07 4.41 19.77
N CYS A 55 -2.64 5.06 20.79
CA CYS A 55 -1.88 5.95 21.67
C CYS A 55 -0.71 5.22 22.32
N LYS A 56 -0.95 4.01 22.86
CA LYS A 56 0.07 3.19 23.51
C LYS A 56 1.10 2.64 22.54
N LYS A 57 0.68 2.20 21.34
CA LYS A 57 1.57 1.55 20.37
C LYS A 57 2.49 2.53 19.66
N TRP A 58 2.01 3.71 19.31
CA TRP A 58 2.79 4.68 18.54
C TRP A 58 2.44 6.15 18.84
N GLY A 59 1.18 6.45 19.18
CA GLY A 59 0.67 7.81 19.26
C GLY A 59 1.43 8.71 20.22
N HIS A 60 1.73 8.25 21.44
CA HIS A 60 2.45 9.09 22.41
C HIS A 60 3.91 9.39 22.03
N HIS A 61 4.56 8.49 21.30
CA HIS A 61 5.91 8.70 20.77
C HIS A 61 5.88 9.69 19.61
N TYR A 62 4.94 9.47 18.69
CA TYR A 62 4.67 10.33 17.55
C TYR A 62 4.39 11.78 17.97
N LEU A 63 3.47 12.01 18.90
CA LEU A 63 3.10 13.36 19.35
C LEU A 63 4.27 14.11 19.99
N ARG A 64 5.12 13.41 20.78
CA ARG A 64 6.33 14.00 21.36
C ARG A 64 7.36 14.36 20.29
N SER A 65 7.53 13.50 19.29
CA SER A 65 8.42 13.74 18.16
C SER A 65 7.96 14.96 17.36
N LEU A 66 6.67 15.02 17.01
CA LEU A 66 6.08 16.13 16.25
C LEU A 66 6.16 17.45 17.03
N ALA A 67 5.82 17.44 18.33
CA ALA A 67 5.94 18.64 19.17
C ALA A 67 7.39 19.16 19.24
N ARG A 68 8.37 18.25 19.37
CA ARG A 68 9.78 18.61 19.36
C ARG A 68 10.23 19.15 18.00
N ALA A 69 9.75 18.56 16.90
CA ALA A 69 10.05 19.00 15.55
C ALA A 69 9.56 20.43 15.29
N HIS A 70 8.32 20.77 15.68
CA HIS A 70 7.85 22.15 15.58
C HIS A 70 8.64 23.12 16.47
N ARG A 71 9.00 22.71 17.70
CA ARG A 71 9.78 23.55 18.62
C ARG A 71 11.17 23.85 18.10
N LEU A 72 11.81 22.89 17.44
CA LEU A 72 13.15 23.03 16.87
C LEU A 72 13.15 23.46 15.40
N GLN A 73 11.97 23.64 14.80
CA GLN A 73 11.80 23.94 13.37
C GLN A 73 12.54 22.93 12.48
N LEU A 74 12.30 21.64 12.71
CA LEU A 74 12.93 20.54 11.98
C LEU A 74 11.93 19.75 11.13
N THR A 75 12.37 19.35 9.94
CA THR A 75 11.66 18.41 9.06
C THR A 75 12.03 16.98 9.44
N ASN A 76 11.41 16.46 10.50
CA ASN A 76 11.79 15.17 11.09
C ASN A 76 11.21 13.94 10.37
N ASN A 77 10.16 14.12 9.57
CA ASN A 77 9.48 13.05 8.83
C ASN A 77 8.88 13.62 7.54
N PHE A 78 8.41 12.76 6.62
CA PHE A 78 7.82 13.18 5.34
C PHE A 78 6.28 13.17 5.32
N LYS A 79 5.64 12.59 6.35
CA LYS A 79 4.19 12.32 6.38
C LYS A 79 3.38 13.52 6.86
N ASP A 80 4.00 14.38 7.66
CA ASP A 80 3.37 15.53 8.29
C ASP A 80 3.68 16.81 7.50
N PRO A 81 2.72 17.32 6.72
CA PRO A 81 2.82 18.60 6.03
C PRO A 81 3.31 19.77 6.90
N GLY A 82 2.90 19.84 8.16
CA GLY A 82 3.17 20.96 9.04
C GLY A 82 4.64 21.12 9.42
N VAL A 83 5.45 20.07 9.33
CA VAL A 83 6.92 20.16 9.51
C VAL A 83 7.68 20.31 8.20
N GLN A 84 7.06 20.04 7.04
CA GLN A 84 7.68 20.24 5.72
C GLN A 84 7.94 21.72 5.40
N VAL A 85 7.31 22.63 6.14
CA VAL A 85 7.50 24.08 6.00
C VAL A 85 8.84 24.54 6.55
N TYR A 86 9.47 23.72 7.39
CA TYR A 86 10.79 23.99 7.92
C TYR A 86 11.87 23.45 6.98
N GLY A 87 13.02 24.12 6.96
CA GLY A 87 14.09 23.87 5.99
C GLY A 87 14.17 24.93 4.89
N GLY A 88 15.00 24.67 3.90
CA GLY A 88 15.19 25.55 2.74
C GLY A 88 15.89 24.80 1.61
N LYS A 89 16.10 25.46 0.47
CA LYS A 89 16.61 24.84 -0.76
C LYS A 89 17.89 23.99 -0.56
N THR A 90 18.78 24.43 0.33
CA THR A 90 20.00 23.68 0.67
C THR A 90 19.68 22.38 1.42
N PHE A 91 18.77 22.43 2.39
CA PHE A 91 18.32 21.25 3.12
C PHE A 91 17.57 20.28 2.20
N GLU A 92 16.68 20.80 1.34
CA GLU A 92 15.97 19.99 0.32
C GLU A 92 16.96 19.27 -0.58
N ARG A 93 17.94 19.98 -1.14
CA ARG A 93 18.97 19.37 -2.00
C ARG A 93 19.78 18.30 -1.28
N ILE A 94 20.16 18.54 -0.02
CA ILE A 94 20.92 17.57 0.78
C ILE A 94 20.05 16.36 1.10
N ARG A 95 18.80 16.58 1.51
CA ARG A 95 17.81 15.52 1.76
C ARG A 95 17.64 14.66 0.52
N ASP A 96 17.35 15.26 -0.62
CA ASP A 96 17.06 14.53 -1.86
C ASP A 96 18.28 13.73 -2.33
N LYS A 97 19.49 14.31 -2.24
CA LYS A 97 20.74 13.61 -2.50
C LYS A 97 21.00 12.48 -1.48
N SER A 98 20.65 12.68 -0.21
CA SER A 98 20.78 11.64 0.81
C SER A 98 19.77 10.51 0.61
N ASP A 99 18.56 10.83 0.16
CA ASP A 99 17.53 9.86 -0.19
C ASP A 99 17.96 9.03 -1.40
N GLU A 100 18.51 9.67 -2.43
CA GLU A 100 19.13 8.99 -3.58
C GLU A 100 20.24 8.02 -3.16
N LEU A 101 21.18 8.49 -2.32
CA LEU A 101 22.26 7.66 -1.78
C LEU A 101 21.71 6.51 -0.94
N PHE A 102 20.73 6.77 -0.06
CA PHE A 102 20.11 5.75 0.77
C PHE A 102 19.39 4.66 -0.04
N LEU A 103 18.74 5.06 -1.14
CA LEU A 103 18.12 4.12 -2.08
C LEU A 103 19.14 3.26 -2.84
N SER A 104 20.37 3.77 -3.02
CA SER A 104 21.46 3.04 -3.65
C SER A 104 22.20 2.07 -2.71
N LEU A 105 21.94 2.13 -1.39
CA LEU A 105 22.62 1.25 -0.44
C LEU A 105 22.19 -0.21 -0.61
N PRO A 106 23.13 -1.17 -0.50
CA PRO A 106 22.78 -2.57 -0.43
C PRO A 106 21.94 -2.83 0.83
N PRO A 107 21.07 -3.84 0.82
CA PRO A 107 20.25 -4.18 1.96
C PRO A 107 21.13 -4.43 3.20
N PRO A 108 20.73 -3.96 4.39
CA PRO A 108 21.52 -4.14 5.60
C PRO A 108 21.73 -5.63 5.86
N THR A 109 22.98 -6.01 6.09
CA THR A 109 23.36 -7.38 6.45
C THR A 109 22.64 -7.75 7.75
N PRO A 110 21.87 -8.85 7.81
CA PRO A 110 21.17 -9.24 9.02
C PRO A 110 22.16 -9.40 10.18
N GLY A 111 22.04 -8.56 11.20
CA GLY A 111 22.78 -8.75 12.43
C GLY A 111 22.37 -10.07 13.08
N HIS A 112 23.33 -10.86 13.55
CA HIS A 112 23.05 -12.07 14.33
C HIS A 112 22.20 -11.70 15.54
N ILE A 113 20.89 -11.91 15.46
CA ILE A 113 20.06 -12.01 16.66
C ILE A 113 20.51 -13.31 17.33
N LYS A 114 21.48 -13.20 18.25
CA LYS A 114 21.65 -14.23 19.27
C LYS A 114 20.33 -14.26 20.02
N LEU A 115 19.49 -15.25 19.73
CA LEU A 115 18.37 -15.60 20.59
C LEU A 115 18.94 -15.69 22.01
N MET A 116 18.59 -14.73 22.87
CA MET A 116 18.79 -14.89 24.30
C MET A 116 18.04 -16.16 24.68
N LYS A 117 18.78 -17.24 24.93
CA LYS A 117 18.23 -18.43 25.55
C LYS A 117 17.57 -17.95 26.84
N LYS A 118 16.25 -18.05 26.87
CA LYS A 118 15.45 -17.88 28.07
C LYS A 118 16.04 -18.89 29.07
N HIS A 119 16.69 -18.41 30.12
CA HIS A 119 17.15 -19.26 31.21
C HIS A 119 15.90 -19.90 31.83
N GLY A 120 15.64 -21.15 31.43
CA GLY A 120 14.67 -22.02 32.06
C GLY A 120 15.20 -22.41 33.43
N GLY A 121 14.31 -22.34 34.42
CA GLY A 121 14.56 -22.71 35.79
C GLY A 121 15.13 -24.12 35.96
N TYR A 122 15.80 -24.27 37.09
CA TYR A 122 16.34 -25.50 37.64
C TYR A 122 15.27 -26.60 37.68
N GLY A 123 15.61 -27.76 37.10
CA GLY A 123 14.86 -28.99 37.21
C GLY A 123 15.73 -30.16 36.77
N TYR A 124 16.38 -30.81 37.74
CA TYR A 124 17.09 -32.07 37.57
C TYR A 124 16.10 -33.21 37.34
N GLY A 125 16.41 -34.15 36.43
CA GLY A 125 15.64 -35.38 36.27
C GLY A 125 16.12 -36.28 35.13
N TYR A 126 16.64 -37.45 35.51
CA TYR A 126 17.21 -38.52 34.68
C TYR A 126 16.20 -39.19 33.73
N GLY A 127 16.70 -39.69 32.58
CA GLY A 127 16.30 -41.00 32.03
C GLY A 127 15.42 -41.04 30.76
N GLY A 128 15.98 -41.59 29.67
CA GLY A 128 15.28 -42.55 28.81
C GLY A 128 14.72 -42.09 27.45
N GLY A 129 15.38 -42.54 26.37
CA GLY A 129 14.70 -43.19 25.24
C GLY A 129 13.99 -42.35 24.15
N GLY A 130 14.61 -42.29 22.97
CA GLY A 130 13.94 -42.53 21.67
C GLY A 130 12.98 -41.48 21.10
N GLY A 131 13.25 -41.03 19.86
CA GLY A 131 12.22 -40.47 18.97
C GLY A 131 12.66 -39.22 18.22
N GLY A 132 12.80 -39.35 16.90
CA GLY A 132 13.26 -38.29 15.99
C GLY A 132 12.44 -37.00 16.06
N GLY A 133 13.17 -35.87 16.07
CA GLY A 133 12.63 -34.54 15.85
C GLY A 133 13.51 -33.80 14.87
N ALA A 134 13.06 -33.71 13.61
CA ALA A 134 13.72 -32.93 12.57
C ALA A 134 13.98 -31.51 13.06
N ALA A 135 15.24 -31.07 12.97
CA ALA A 135 15.64 -29.71 13.27
C ALA A 135 14.83 -28.75 12.38
N ARG A 136 13.92 -27.98 12.99
CA ARG A 136 13.21 -26.91 12.30
C ARG A 136 14.23 -25.85 11.91
N SER A 137 14.60 -25.84 10.62
CA SER A 137 15.42 -24.77 10.07
C SER A 137 14.68 -23.45 10.25
N SER A 138 15.26 -22.55 11.04
CA SER A 138 14.78 -21.18 11.17
C SER A 138 14.98 -20.48 9.83
N SER A 139 13.88 -20.24 9.11
CA SER A 139 13.90 -19.47 7.86
C SER A 139 14.60 -18.12 8.07
N PRO A 140 15.57 -17.75 7.21
CA PRO A 140 16.26 -16.47 7.34
C PRO A 140 15.26 -15.31 7.15
N ILE A 141 15.36 -14.32 8.04
CA ILE A 141 14.59 -13.08 7.94
C ILE A 141 14.96 -12.41 6.61
N PRO A 142 13.99 -12.07 5.76
CA PRO A 142 14.29 -11.56 4.43
C PRO A 142 14.94 -10.18 4.48
N SER A 143 16.05 -10.02 3.75
CA SER A 143 16.71 -8.75 3.50
C SER A 143 15.71 -7.71 2.95
N ILE A 144 15.81 -6.47 3.44
CA ILE A 144 14.98 -5.35 3.02
C ILE A 144 15.79 -4.49 2.05
N SER A 145 15.41 -4.50 0.76
CA SER A 145 15.91 -3.54 -0.22
C SER A 145 15.34 -2.15 0.07
N MET A 146 16.16 -1.11 0.00
CA MET A 146 15.74 0.27 0.30
C MET A 146 14.76 0.82 -0.76
N SER A 147 14.80 0.28 -1.98
CA SER A 147 13.78 0.51 -3.02
C SER A 147 12.36 0.07 -2.62
N ARG A 148 12.20 -0.71 -1.52
CA ARG A 148 10.90 -1.07 -0.94
C ARG A 148 10.09 0.13 -0.41
N PHE A 149 10.73 1.27 -0.11
CA PHE A 149 10.02 2.47 0.36
C PHE A 149 9.39 3.29 -0.77
N TYR A 150 9.82 3.07 -2.02
CA TYR A 150 9.29 3.72 -3.22
C TYR A 150 8.74 2.66 -4.18
N SER A 151 7.50 2.21 -3.96
CA SER A 151 6.77 1.39 -4.94
C SER A 151 6.54 2.20 -6.22
N ARG A 152 7.51 2.24 -7.14
CA ARG A 152 7.44 2.99 -8.41
C ARG A 152 6.32 2.49 -9.33
N SER A 153 5.95 1.23 -9.20
CA SER A 153 4.89 0.58 -9.98
C SER A 153 3.52 0.71 -9.29
N GLY A 154 2.50 1.05 -10.08
CA GLY A 154 1.09 0.95 -9.65
C GLY A 154 0.67 -0.50 -9.38
N PRO A 155 -0.54 -0.72 -8.81
CA PRO A 155 -1.04 -2.05 -8.48
C PRO A 155 -1.29 -2.85 -9.76
N CYS A 156 -0.48 -3.89 -10.00
CA CYS A 156 -0.50 -4.72 -11.21
C CYS A 156 -0.15 -6.20 -10.95
N PHE A 157 -0.22 -7.03 -12.00
CA PHE A 157 0.08 -8.47 -12.04
C PHE A 157 1.14 -8.81 -13.09
N SER A 158 1.83 -9.94 -12.96
CA SER A 158 2.68 -10.46 -14.04
C SER A 158 1.82 -11.10 -15.14
N GLY A 159 2.29 -11.01 -16.39
CA GLY A 159 1.56 -11.47 -17.58
C GLY A 159 1.31 -12.98 -17.65
N ASP A 160 2.10 -13.78 -16.93
CA ASP A 160 1.96 -15.24 -16.82
C ASP A 160 0.83 -15.69 -15.88
N SER A 161 0.28 -14.76 -15.09
CA SER A 161 -0.87 -15.03 -14.22
C SER A 161 -2.07 -15.47 -15.07
N ARG A 162 -2.92 -16.35 -14.53
CA ARG A 162 -4.00 -17.02 -15.26
C ARG A 162 -5.36 -16.42 -14.93
N VAL A 163 -6.14 -16.12 -15.97
CA VAL A 163 -7.49 -15.56 -15.86
C VAL A 163 -8.48 -16.50 -16.53
N HIS A 164 -9.62 -16.72 -15.88
CA HIS A 164 -10.72 -17.46 -16.49
C HIS A 164 -11.58 -16.52 -17.33
N VAL A 165 -11.73 -16.84 -18.61
CA VAL A 165 -12.50 -16.08 -19.59
C VAL A 165 -13.70 -16.91 -20.03
N LYS A 166 -14.88 -16.28 -20.04
CA LYS A 166 -16.14 -16.94 -20.43
C LYS A 166 -16.02 -17.54 -21.84
N GLY A 167 -16.35 -18.82 -21.98
CA GLY A 167 -16.34 -19.53 -23.27
C GLY A 167 -14.95 -19.86 -23.83
N GLY A 168 -13.86 -19.34 -23.25
CA GLY A 168 -12.48 -19.56 -23.69
C GLY A 168 -11.60 -20.35 -22.69
N GLY A 169 -12.13 -20.68 -21.52
CA GLY A 169 -11.38 -21.38 -20.48
C GLY A 169 -10.37 -20.47 -19.77
N THR A 170 -9.19 -21.00 -19.44
CA THR A 170 -8.17 -20.25 -18.69
C THR A 170 -7.01 -19.85 -19.59
N CYS A 171 -6.79 -18.54 -19.74
CA CYS A 171 -5.69 -17.96 -20.53
C CYS A 171 -4.68 -17.22 -19.63
N ARG A 172 -3.56 -16.79 -20.21
CA ARG A 172 -2.60 -15.91 -19.52
C ARG A 172 -3.13 -14.48 -19.55
N LEU A 173 -2.83 -13.71 -18.51
CA LEU A 173 -3.27 -12.33 -18.36
C LEU A 173 -2.75 -11.44 -19.49
N MET A 174 -1.55 -11.72 -20.01
CA MET A 174 -1.00 -11.00 -21.16
C MET A 174 -1.76 -11.25 -22.47
N ASP A 175 -2.54 -12.33 -22.56
CA ASP A 175 -3.32 -12.69 -23.74
C ASP A 175 -4.76 -12.16 -23.68
N VAL A 176 -5.19 -11.62 -22.52
CA VAL A 176 -6.50 -11.00 -22.31
C VAL A 176 -6.64 -9.75 -23.18
N ARG A 177 -7.83 -9.56 -23.77
CA ARG A 177 -8.15 -8.45 -24.67
C ARG A 177 -9.43 -7.76 -24.26
N ARG A 178 -9.63 -6.55 -24.77
CA ARG A 178 -10.92 -5.86 -24.65
C ARG A 178 -12.03 -6.72 -25.25
N GLY A 179 -13.16 -6.76 -24.57
CA GLY A 179 -14.31 -7.60 -24.93
C GLY A 179 -14.32 -8.97 -24.25
N ASP A 180 -13.18 -9.46 -23.78
CA ASP A 180 -13.15 -10.70 -22.98
C ASP A 180 -13.95 -10.54 -21.70
N GLN A 181 -14.63 -11.60 -21.27
CA GLN A 181 -15.42 -11.58 -20.06
C GLN A 181 -14.75 -12.38 -18.95
N VAL A 182 -14.31 -11.71 -17.89
CA VAL A 182 -13.56 -12.31 -16.78
C VAL A 182 -14.43 -12.51 -15.55
N VAL A 183 -14.10 -13.50 -14.73
CA VAL A 183 -14.86 -13.81 -13.50
C VAL A 183 -14.61 -12.75 -12.43
N THR A 184 -15.67 -12.30 -11.75
CA THR A 184 -15.64 -11.36 -10.61
C THR A 184 -15.81 -12.09 -9.28
N ALA A 185 -15.61 -11.40 -8.16
CA ALA A 185 -15.80 -11.98 -6.82
C ALA A 185 -17.22 -12.54 -6.56
N GLU A 186 -18.23 -12.00 -7.25
CA GLU A 186 -19.62 -12.49 -7.17
C GLU A 186 -19.84 -13.80 -7.96
N GLY A 187 -18.81 -14.35 -8.61
CA GLY A 187 -18.93 -15.51 -9.51
C GLY A 187 -19.61 -15.17 -10.85
N LYS A 188 -19.82 -13.87 -11.12
CA LYS A 188 -20.36 -13.36 -12.39
C LYS A 188 -19.25 -13.01 -13.35
N TYR A 189 -19.63 -12.61 -14.56
CA TYR A 189 -18.69 -12.15 -15.58
C TYR A 189 -18.77 -10.64 -15.78
N ALA A 190 -17.61 -10.01 -15.96
CA ALA A 190 -17.46 -8.61 -16.32
C ALA A 190 -16.63 -8.48 -17.59
N THR A 191 -17.03 -7.59 -18.49
CA THR A 191 -16.32 -7.36 -19.75
C THR A 191 -15.07 -6.51 -19.50
N VAL A 192 -13.94 -6.89 -20.07
CA VAL A 192 -12.70 -6.12 -20.04
C VAL A 192 -12.83 -4.94 -20.99
N ARG A 193 -12.75 -3.72 -20.44
CA ARG A 193 -12.78 -2.47 -21.19
C ARG A 193 -11.41 -2.13 -21.75
N CYS A 194 -10.39 -2.27 -20.93
CA CYS A 194 -9.02 -1.92 -21.29
C CYS A 194 -8.01 -2.76 -20.49
N VAL A 195 -6.98 -3.24 -21.17
CA VAL A 195 -5.78 -3.80 -20.56
C VAL A 195 -4.72 -2.72 -20.50
N VAL A 196 -4.21 -2.43 -19.31
CA VAL A 196 -3.08 -1.52 -19.10
C VAL A 196 -1.82 -2.36 -18.93
N GLN A 197 -0.92 -2.30 -19.90
CA GLN A 197 0.38 -2.97 -19.86
C GLN A 197 1.46 -1.94 -19.52
N THR A 198 2.18 -2.11 -18.41
CA THR A 198 3.35 -1.29 -18.07
C THR A 198 4.61 -2.08 -18.35
N LYS A 199 5.39 -1.66 -19.35
CA LYS A 199 6.68 -2.28 -19.69
C LYS A 199 7.75 -1.88 -18.67
N LEU A 200 8.52 -2.85 -18.21
CA LEU A 200 9.58 -2.67 -17.23
C LEU A 200 10.93 -2.66 -17.94
N GLN A 201 11.63 -1.53 -17.91
CA GLN A 201 12.93 -1.40 -18.58
C GLN A 201 14.01 -2.21 -17.84
N SER A 202 13.83 -2.38 -16.52
CA SER A 202 14.69 -3.23 -15.68
C SER A 202 14.60 -4.73 -16.01
N GLY A 203 13.56 -5.18 -16.72
CA GLY A 203 13.25 -6.61 -16.93
C GLY A 203 12.93 -7.39 -15.65
N ALA A 204 12.77 -6.71 -14.51
CA ALA A 204 12.46 -7.33 -13.23
C ALA A 204 11.72 -6.38 -12.29
N CYS A 205 10.82 -6.91 -11.47
CA CYS A 205 10.15 -6.13 -10.44
C CYS A 205 9.86 -6.94 -9.17
N PRO A 206 9.59 -6.27 -8.03
CA PRO A 206 9.12 -6.94 -6.83
C PRO A 206 7.75 -7.59 -7.06
N LEU A 207 7.66 -8.89 -6.86
CA LEU A 207 6.43 -9.68 -6.96
C LEU A 207 6.25 -10.54 -5.72
N VAL A 208 5.00 -10.78 -5.36
CA VAL A 208 4.57 -11.71 -4.33
C VAL A 208 3.89 -12.88 -5.02
N ARG A 209 4.25 -14.10 -4.61
CA ARG A 209 3.60 -15.33 -5.08
C ARG A 209 2.52 -15.76 -4.09
N LEU A 210 1.29 -15.88 -4.58
CA LEU A 210 0.13 -16.31 -3.78
C LEU A 210 -0.58 -17.51 -4.40
N GLY A 211 -1.11 -18.38 -3.53
CA GLY A 211 -1.98 -19.50 -3.92
C GLY A 211 -1.39 -20.40 -5.00
N SER A 212 -2.20 -20.72 -6.01
CA SER A 212 -1.89 -21.61 -7.14
C SER A 212 -0.97 -20.98 -8.21
N GLY A 213 -0.21 -19.94 -7.86
CA GLY A 213 0.79 -19.34 -8.74
C GLY A 213 0.47 -17.91 -9.21
N LEU A 214 -0.37 -17.16 -8.50
CA LEU A 214 -0.55 -15.73 -8.76
C LEU A 214 0.77 -15.00 -8.51
N ARG A 215 1.23 -14.22 -9.49
CA ARG A 215 2.38 -13.31 -9.35
C ARG A 215 1.89 -11.87 -9.42
N ILE A 216 1.91 -11.21 -8.27
CA ILE A 216 1.26 -9.91 -8.08
C ILE A 216 2.20 -8.89 -7.44
N THR A 217 2.07 -7.62 -7.79
CA THR A 217 2.81 -6.55 -7.11
C THR A 217 2.45 -6.45 -5.62
N PRO A 218 3.37 -6.03 -4.75
CA PRO A 218 3.19 -6.17 -3.30
C PRO A 218 2.00 -5.42 -2.71
N TYR A 219 1.55 -4.36 -3.40
CA TYR A 219 0.51 -3.43 -2.95
C TYR A 219 -0.73 -3.42 -3.85
N HIS A 220 -0.94 -4.44 -4.68
CA HIS A 220 -2.22 -4.62 -5.38
C HIS A 220 -3.18 -5.41 -4.46
N PRO A 221 -4.26 -4.81 -3.93
CA PRO A 221 -5.13 -5.45 -2.95
C PRO A 221 -5.76 -6.77 -3.44
N VAL A 222 -5.75 -7.76 -2.57
CA VAL A 222 -6.43 -9.06 -2.75
C VAL A 222 -7.44 -9.28 -1.63
N LEU A 223 -8.53 -9.97 -1.92
CA LEU A 223 -9.57 -10.26 -0.94
C LEU A 223 -9.19 -11.54 -0.19
N GLN A 224 -8.87 -11.39 1.09
CA GLN A 224 -8.66 -12.51 1.99
C GLN A 224 -9.99 -12.89 2.66
N ARG A 225 -10.35 -14.17 2.58
CA ARG A 225 -11.47 -14.72 3.33
C ARG A 225 -10.97 -15.23 4.68
N ASP A 226 -11.52 -14.71 5.77
CA ASP A 226 -11.36 -15.28 7.10
C ASP A 226 -12.53 -16.23 7.38
N ALA A 227 -12.30 -17.52 7.15
CA ALA A 227 -13.31 -18.56 7.37
C ALA A 227 -13.75 -18.68 8.84
N LYS A 228 -12.91 -18.26 9.80
CA LYS A 228 -13.24 -18.35 11.23
C LYS A 228 -14.15 -17.21 11.67
N ARG A 229 -13.95 -16.03 11.09
CA ARG A 229 -14.76 -14.83 11.38
C ARG A 229 -15.91 -14.63 10.41
N ASN A 230 -15.98 -15.42 9.34
CA ASN A 230 -16.92 -15.25 8.23
C ASN A 230 -16.89 -13.83 7.65
N THR A 231 -15.68 -13.25 7.57
CA THR A 231 -15.45 -11.89 7.06
C THR A 231 -14.51 -11.91 5.87
N ASN A 232 -14.72 -11.00 4.93
CA ASN A 232 -13.80 -10.75 3.83
C ASN A 232 -13.08 -9.43 4.07
N GLU A 233 -11.75 -9.42 3.93
CA GLU A 233 -10.93 -8.22 4.13
C GLU A 233 -9.99 -8.03 2.94
N TRP A 234 -9.91 -6.80 2.42
CA TRP A 234 -8.89 -6.44 1.46
C TRP A 234 -7.55 -6.31 2.17
N VAL A 235 -6.54 -7.02 1.67
CA VAL A 235 -5.19 -7.01 2.22
C VAL A 235 -4.16 -6.84 1.11
N PHE A 236 -2.98 -6.34 1.45
CA PHE A 236 -1.88 -6.27 0.51
C PHE A 236 -1.14 -7.61 0.45
N PRO A 237 -0.79 -8.13 -0.74
CA PRO A 237 -0.03 -9.38 -0.90
C PRO A 237 1.21 -9.48 0.00
N ILE A 238 1.91 -8.37 0.24
CA ILE A 238 3.09 -8.33 1.09
C ILE A 238 2.83 -8.72 2.56
N SER A 239 1.60 -8.60 3.05
CA SER A 239 1.24 -9.09 4.39
C SER A 239 1.02 -10.60 4.41
N LEU A 240 0.80 -11.22 3.25
CA LEU A 240 0.52 -12.65 3.11
C LEU A 240 1.79 -13.45 2.81
N ASN A 241 2.69 -12.90 2.00
CA ASN A 241 3.93 -13.56 1.63
C ASN A 241 5.03 -12.56 1.27
N LYS A 242 6.28 -13.03 1.28
CA LYS A 242 7.47 -12.23 0.96
C LYS A 242 7.45 -11.78 -0.50
N ALA A 243 7.72 -10.49 -0.72
CA ALA A 243 8.04 -9.97 -2.04
C ALA A 243 9.50 -10.27 -2.42
N ASN A 244 9.71 -10.84 -3.61
CA ASN A 244 11.02 -11.08 -4.22
C ASN A 244 11.12 -10.30 -5.53
N VAL A 245 12.31 -9.83 -5.86
CA VAL A 245 12.58 -9.28 -7.20
C VAL A 245 12.68 -10.47 -8.14
N GLU A 246 11.82 -10.50 -9.15
CA GLU A 246 11.74 -11.60 -10.11
C GLU A 246 11.78 -11.06 -11.55
N PRO A 247 12.29 -11.85 -12.52
CA PRO A 247 12.19 -11.51 -13.94
C PRO A 247 10.74 -11.25 -14.35
N CYS A 248 10.51 -10.11 -14.99
CA CYS A 248 9.20 -9.63 -15.39
C CYS A 248 9.35 -8.49 -16.41
N ASP A 249 8.99 -8.73 -17.67
CA ASP A 249 9.13 -7.74 -18.75
C ASP A 249 8.03 -6.68 -18.71
N ALA A 250 6.85 -7.06 -18.20
CA ALA A 250 5.71 -6.18 -18.10
C ALA A 250 4.75 -6.62 -17.00
N ILE A 251 4.09 -5.63 -16.41
CA ILE A 251 2.99 -5.81 -15.47
C ILE A 251 1.69 -5.30 -16.08
N TYR A 252 0.59 -5.95 -15.72
CA TYR A 252 -0.72 -5.77 -16.34
C TYR A 252 -1.76 -5.40 -15.30
N SER A 253 -2.72 -4.58 -15.67
CA SER A 253 -3.90 -4.27 -14.87
C SER A 253 -5.13 -4.15 -15.78
N LEU A 254 -6.28 -4.61 -15.28
CA LEU A 254 -7.51 -4.62 -16.05
C LEU A 254 -8.47 -3.53 -15.57
N LEU A 255 -9.00 -2.77 -16.52
CA LEU A 255 -10.19 -1.94 -16.34
C LEU A 255 -11.39 -2.72 -16.90
N LEU A 256 -12.43 -2.88 -16.08
CA LEU A 256 -13.66 -3.57 -16.46
C LEU A 256 -14.73 -2.55 -16.90
N ASP A 257 -15.61 -2.93 -17.82
CA ASP A 257 -16.78 -2.16 -18.23
C ASP A 257 -17.83 -2.08 -17.13
N ASP A 258 -18.73 -1.11 -17.21
CA ASP A 258 -19.86 -0.96 -16.27
C ASP A 258 -21.16 -1.59 -16.80
N THR A 259 -21.12 -2.37 -17.89
CA THR A 259 -22.33 -2.87 -18.59
C THR A 259 -22.52 -4.37 -18.28
N ALA A 260 -23.67 -4.94 -17.91
CA ALA A 260 -25.07 -4.63 -18.23
C ALA A 260 -26.04 -4.84 -17.03
N THR A 261 -25.53 -4.72 -15.81
CA THR A 261 -26.32 -4.66 -14.58
C THR A 261 -25.84 -3.43 -13.84
N ASP A 262 -26.69 -2.71 -13.11
CA ASP A 262 -26.40 -1.44 -12.38
C ASP A 262 -25.31 -1.54 -11.27
N LYS A 263 -24.28 -2.37 -11.46
CA LYS A 263 -23.24 -2.70 -10.50
C LYS A 263 -21.87 -2.42 -11.12
N LYS A 264 -21.12 -1.55 -10.44
CA LYS A 264 -19.70 -1.34 -10.67
C LYS A 264 -18.95 -2.64 -10.38
N HIS A 265 -18.10 -3.09 -11.30
CA HIS A 265 -17.26 -4.27 -11.07
C HIS A 265 -15.97 -3.88 -10.34
N GLU A 266 -15.95 -4.12 -9.03
CA GLU A 266 -14.83 -3.74 -8.16
C GLU A 266 -13.63 -4.70 -8.26
N SER A 267 -13.86 -5.91 -8.75
CA SER A 267 -12.91 -7.02 -8.61
C SER A 267 -12.98 -8.04 -9.72
N MET A 268 -11.90 -8.81 -9.85
CA MET A 268 -11.70 -9.90 -10.78
C MET A 268 -10.97 -11.06 -10.12
N VAL A 269 -11.09 -12.26 -10.67
CA VAL A 269 -10.45 -13.47 -10.16
C VAL A 269 -9.27 -13.86 -11.05
N ILE A 270 -8.07 -13.90 -10.47
CA ILE A 270 -6.82 -14.28 -11.14
C ILE A 270 -6.16 -15.39 -10.33
N ASN A 271 -5.82 -16.52 -10.97
CA ASN A 271 -5.36 -17.75 -10.32
C ASN A 271 -6.26 -18.18 -9.14
N GLY A 272 -7.57 -17.97 -9.25
CA GLY A 272 -8.52 -18.30 -8.17
C GLY A 272 -8.51 -17.33 -6.98
N ILE A 273 -7.75 -16.24 -7.05
CA ILE A 273 -7.69 -15.20 -6.01
C ILE A 273 -8.44 -13.96 -6.49
N THR A 274 -9.34 -13.45 -5.67
CA THR A 274 -10.05 -12.20 -5.92
C THR A 274 -9.11 -11.02 -5.71
N CYS A 275 -8.98 -10.18 -6.74
CA CYS A 275 -8.13 -8.98 -6.77
C CYS A 275 -8.96 -7.78 -7.22
N VAL A 276 -8.57 -6.56 -6.83
CA VAL A 276 -9.27 -5.35 -7.26
C VAL A 276 -9.04 -5.04 -8.74
N ALA A 277 -10.05 -4.47 -9.41
CA ALA A 277 -9.89 -3.93 -10.76
C ALA A 277 -9.34 -2.49 -10.73
N LEU A 278 -8.88 -1.96 -11.86
CA LEU A 278 -8.62 -0.53 -11.99
C LEU A 278 -9.94 0.24 -11.96
N GLY A 279 -9.97 1.37 -11.25
CA GLY A 279 -11.17 2.19 -11.12
C GLY A 279 -12.27 1.50 -10.31
N HIS A 280 -11.90 0.66 -9.34
CA HIS A 280 -12.79 -0.26 -8.62
C HIS A 280 -13.86 0.42 -7.75
N GLY A 281 -13.76 1.71 -7.43
CA GLY A 281 -14.79 2.42 -6.67
C GLY A 281 -14.82 2.18 -5.15
N ILE A 282 -13.94 1.33 -4.62
CA ILE A 282 -13.87 1.05 -3.16
C ILE A 282 -13.27 2.27 -2.46
N THR A 283 -13.99 2.81 -1.49
CA THR A 283 -13.63 4.03 -0.75
C THR A 283 -13.10 3.78 0.65
N GLU A 284 -13.17 2.54 1.14
CA GLU A 284 -12.80 2.19 2.51
C GLU A 284 -11.76 1.06 2.59
N GLY A 285 -11.05 1.00 3.72
CA GLY A 285 -10.06 -0.04 4.00
C GLY A 285 -8.83 -0.01 3.09
N THR A 286 -8.12 -1.15 3.06
CA THR A 286 -6.84 -1.32 2.34
C THR A 286 -6.93 -1.05 0.85
N ALA A 287 -8.08 -1.35 0.23
CA ALA A 287 -8.30 -1.11 -1.18
C ALA A 287 -8.59 0.35 -1.52
N SER A 288 -8.91 1.21 -0.53
CA SER A 288 -9.20 2.61 -0.78
C SER A 288 -7.98 3.36 -1.35
N HIS A 289 -8.16 3.97 -2.51
CA HIS A 289 -7.12 4.77 -3.13
C HIS A 289 -7.69 5.95 -3.94
N PRO A 290 -7.26 7.21 -3.72
CA PRO A 290 -7.83 8.40 -4.37
C PRO A 290 -7.81 8.40 -5.91
N TYR A 291 -6.80 7.76 -6.50
CA TYR A 291 -6.68 7.59 -7.95
C TYR A 291 -7.16 6.22 -8.44
N PHE A 292 -6.49 5.12 -8.05
CA PHE A 292 -6.85 3.77 -8.53
C PHE A 292 -8.27 3.31 -8.18
N GLY A 293 -8.88 3.84 -7.11
CA GLY A 293 -10.30 3.61 -6.79
C GLY A 293 -11.25 4.56 -7.53
N SER A 294 -10.76 5.65 -8.13
CA SER A 294 -11.58 6.59 -8.89
C SER A 294 -11.64 6.22 -10.35
N ARG A 295 -12.78 5.64 -10.76
CA ARG A 295 -13.05 5.32 -12.17
C ARG A 295 -12.95 6.55 -13.07
N GLU A 296 -13.51 7.66 -12.65
CA GLU A 296 -13.49 8.93 -13.41
C GLU A 296 -12.06 9.37 -13.73
N ARG A 297 -11.16 9.35 -12.74
CA ARG A 297 -9.76 9.74 -12.93
C ARG A 297 -9.00 8.76 -13.81
N VAL A 298 -9.14 7.45 -13.53
CA VAL A 298 -8.46 6.40 -14.32
C VAL A 298 -8.91 6.43 -15.77
N VAL A 299 -10.21 6.44 -16.04
CA VAL A 299 -10.76 6.54 -17.40
C VAL A 299 -10.38 7.88 -18.03
N GLY A 300 -10.42 8.96 -17.24
CA GLY A 300 -10.04 10.30 -17.65
C GLY A 300 -8.63 10.36 -18.24
N ASP A 301 -7.67 9.66 -17.65
CA ASP A 301 -6.29 9.57 -18.16
C ASP A 301 -6.17 8.57 -19.30
N LEU A 302 -6.67 7.35 -19.13
CA LEU A 302 -6.53 6.27 -20.12
C LEU A 302 -7.18 6.63 -21.47
N ARG A 303 -8.32 7.32 -21.48
CA ARG A 303 -9.03 7.72 -22.72
C ARG A 303 -8.21 8.65 -23.61
N ARG A 304 -7.23 9.36 -23.06
CA ARG A 304 -6.35 10.29 -23.78
C ARG A 304 -5.09 9.59 -24.32
N MET A 305 -4.88 8.32 -23.99
CA MET A 305 -3.66 7.58 -24.34
C MET A 305 -3.83 6.79 -25.63
N ARG A 306 -2.72 6.60 -26.33
CA ARG A 306 -2.68 5.78 -27.55
C ARG A 306 -3.04 4.34 -27.19
N GLY A 307 -3.93 3.74 -27.98
CA GLY A 307 -4.38 2.36 -27.83
C GLY A 307 -5.68 2.17 -27.02
N TRP A 308 -6.21 3.23 -26.40
CA TRP A 308 -7.51 3.20 -25.71
C TRP A 308 -8.65 2.63 -26.56
N GLU A 309 -8.80 3.11 -27.80
CA GLU A 309 -9.85 2.62 -28.70
C GLU A 309 -9.68 1.14 -29.06
N LYS A 310 -8.45 0.63 -29.07
CA LYS A 310 -8.16 -0.80 -29.27
C LYS A 310 -8.28 -1.60 -27.97
N GLY A 311 -8.45 -0.93 -26.83
CA GLY A 311 -8.56 -1.55 -25.50
C GLY A 311 -7.24 -2.05 -24.91
N LEU A 312 -6.10 -1.56 -25.41
CA LEU A 312 -4.77 -1.87 -24.87
C LEU A 312 -3.97 -0.57 -24.78
N VAL A 313 -3.70 -0.13 -23.56
CA VAL A 313 -2.83 1.01 -23.28
C VAL A 313 -1.48 0.50 -22.80
N VAL A 314 -0.43 0.83 -23.54
CA VAL A 314 0.95 0.46 -23.18
C VAL A 314 1.63 1.67 -22.55
N LEU A 315 2.11 1.50 -21.33
CA LEU A 315 2.84 2.48 -20.53
C LEU A 315 4.29 2.03 -20.32
N SER A 316 5.15 2.98 -19.95
CA SER A 316 6.53 2.70 -19.56
C SER A 316 6.71 2.76 -18.04
N GLU A 317 7.76 2.13 -17.54
CA GLU A 317 8.18 2.27 -16.14
C GLU A 317 8.27 3.76 -15.74
N GLY A 318 7.71 4.12 -14.57
CA GLY A 318 7.61 5.53 -14.15
C GLY A 318 6.41 6.31 -14.72
N CYS A 319 5.41 5.61 -15.27
CA CYS A 319 4.16 6.20 -15.76
C CYS A 319 3.26 6.82 -14.69
N CYS A 320 3.44 6.46 -13.41
CA CYS A 320 2.62 6.98 -12.32
C CYS A 320 3.04 8.41 -11.94
N ILE A 321 2.10 9.35 -12.02
CA ILE A 321 2.24 10.70 -11.47
C ILE A 321 1.82 10.66 -10.01
N ARG A 322 2.60 11.26 -9.13
CA ARG A 322 2.35 11.28 -7.68
C ARG A 322 2.05 12.70 -7.22
N ASP A 323 1.11 12.80 -6.29
CA ASP A 323 0.80 14.05 -5.61
C ASP A 323 1.93 14.37 -4.63
N GLU A 324 2.55 15.55 -4.76
CA GLU A 324 3.71 15.95 -3.94
C GLU A 324 3.40 16.00 -2.44
N SER A 325 2.13 16.25 -2.08
CA SER A 325 1.73 16.44 -0.68
C SER A 325 1.38 15.14 0.05
N THR A 326 1.02 14.09 -0.69
CA THR A 326 0.58 12.80 -0.13
C THR A 326 1.48 11.65 -0.55
N GLY A 327 2.28 11.82 -1.60
CA GLY A 327 3.08 10.78 -2.22
C GLY A 327 2.25 9.70 -2.93
N LEU A 328 0.91 9.78 -2.91
CA LEU A 328 0.03 8.81 -3.56
C LEU A 328 -0.04 9.06 -5.06
N VAL A 329 -0.33 8.01 -5.83
CA VAL A 329 -0.55 8.15 -7.26
C VAL A 329 -1.79 9.02 -7.47
N CYS A 330 -1.69 10.04 -8.32
CA CYS A 330 -2.77 10.95 -8.66
C CYS A 330 -3.08 11.00 -10.16
N GLY A 331 -2.27 10.34 -10.99
CA GLY A 331 -2.45 10.29 -12.43
C GLY A 331 -1.59 9.21 -13.10
N LEU A 332 -1.89 8.93 -14.36
CA LEU A 332 -1.04 8.15 -15.25
C LEU A 332 -0.64 8.99 -16.47
N ARG A 333 0.59 8.78 -16.96
CA ARG A 333 1.08 9.29 -18.24
C ARG A 333 1.64 8.16 -19.09
N GLN A 334 1.47 8.27 -20.40
CA GLN A 334 2.06 7.35 -21.38
C GLN A 334 3.46 7.80 -21.75
#